data_AF-A0A934A4D6-F1
#
_entry.id   AF-A0A934A4D6-F1
#
_cell.length_a   1.000
_cell.length_b   1.000
_cell.length_c   1.000
_cell.angle_alpha   90.00
_cell.angle_beta   90.00
_cell.angle_gamma   90.00
#
_symmetry.space_group_name_H-M   'P 1'
#
loop_
_entity.id
_entity.type
_entity.pdbx_description
1 polymer ?
#
loop_
_entity_poly.entity_id
_entity_poly.type
_entity_poly.pdbx_seq_one_letter_code
_entity_poly.pdbx_strand_id
1 'polypeptide(L)'
;MDVWATSGDDIWAVGTLGKIFHFDGVTWSQVPSGTTHPLHEIFGRGADDLWAVGGSFLDGEADLLHWDGSSWRRVEVPFNEPLGRVRTSPDGDVWVTGLMNSSLFHLR
;
A
#
# COMPACT_ATOMS: atom_id res chain seq x y z
N MET A 1 5.16 -0.96 8.21
CA MET A 1 4.03 -1.47 9.00
C MET A 1 3.21 -0.28 9.36
N ASP A 2 1.93 -0.36 9.07
CA ASP A 2 1.01 0.75 9.25
C ASP A 2 -0.43 0.25 9.34
N VAL A 3 -1.33 1.12 9.80
CA VAL A 3 -2.76 0.86 9.91
C VAL A 3 -3.55 2.03 9.36
N TRP A 4 -4.61 1.74 8.62
CA TRP A 4 -5.53 2.74 8.08
C TRP A 4 -6.97 2.30 8.34
N ALA A 5 -7.87 3.24 8.58
CA ALA A 5 -9.27 2.95 8.88
C ALA A 5 -10.20 4.01 8.28
N THR A 6 -11.34 3.59 7.72
CA THR A 6 -12.46 4.50 7.44
C THR A 6 -13.39 4.64 8.63
N SER A 7 -13.50 3.58 9.44
CA SER A 7 -14.43 3.47 10.57
C SER A 7 -13.93 2.44 11.57
N GLY A 8 -14.69 2.24 12.67
CA GLY A 8 -14.37 1.19 13.64
C GLY A 8 -14.50 -0.23 13.09
N ASP A 9 -15.21 -0.39 11.97
CA ASP A 9 -15.55 -1.70 11.37
C ASP A 9 -14.89 -1.93 10.01
N ASP A 10 -13.98 -1.04 9.60
CA ASP A 10 -13.22 -1.16 8.36
C ASP A 10 -11.81 -0.63 8.58
N ILE A 11 -10.92 -1.56 8.97
CA ILE A 11 -9.53 -1.28 9.35
C ILE A 11 -8.62 -2.20 8.55
N TRP A 12 -7.58 -1.63 7.95
CA TRP A 12 -6.57 -2.35 7.20
C TRP A 12 -5.21 -2.19 7.87
N ALA A 13 -4.46 -3.29 7.95
CA ALA A 13 -3.11 -3.30 8.50
C ALA A 13 -2.14 -3.96 7.52
N VAL A 14 -0.96 -3.38 7.36
CA VAL A 14 0.09 -3.90 6.47
C VAL A 14 1.39 -4.13 7.23
N GLY A 15 2.18 -5.12 6.80
CA GLY A 15 3.43 -5.41 7.47
C GLY A 15 4.41 -6.31 6.72
N THR A 16 5.18 -7.07 7.50
CA THR A 16 6.27 -7.89 6.98
C THR A 16 5.75 -9.04 6.13
N LEU A 17 6.61 -9.55 5.24
CA LEU A 17 6.29 -10.68 4.36
C LEU A 17 5.05 -10.43 3.48
N GLY A 18 4.84 -9.20 3.03
CA GLY A 18 3.71 -8.80 2.20
C GLY A 18 2.35 -8.95 2.86
N LYS A 19 2.29 -9.08 4.19
CA LYS A 19 1.03 -9.33 4.89
C LYS A 19 0.13 -8.10 4.88
N ILE A 20 -1.12 -8.32 4.49
CA ILE A 20 -2.23 -7.37 4.61
C ILE A 20 -3.35 -8.07 5.37
N PHE A 21 -3.91 -7.38 6.37
CA PHE A 21 -5.06 -7.84 7.13
C PHE A 21 -6.18 -6.81 7.04
N HIS A 22 -7.42 -7.29 6.98
CA HIS A 22 -8.64 -6.48 7.01
C HIS A 22 -9.51 -6.88 8.19
N PHE A 23 -9.99 -5.90 8.94
CA PHE A 23 -10.97 -6.04 10.00
C PHE A 23 -12.32 -5.56 9.51
N ASP A 24 -13.33 -6.42 9.62
CA ASP A 24 -14.70 -6.19 9.16
C ASP A 24 -15.68 -5.76 10.28
N GLY A 25 -15.15 -5.30 11.43
CA GLY A 25 -15.94 -5.03 12.63
C GLY A 25 -16.07 -6.22 13.57
N VAL A 26 -15.74 -7.42 13.12
CA VAL A 26 -15.89 -8.66 13.91
C VAL A 26 -14.56 -9.42 13.99
N THR A 27 -13.91 -9.63 12.85
CA THR A 27 -12.71 -10.47 12.76
C THR A 27 -11.67 -9.88 11.84
N TRP A 28 -10.41 -10.16 12.16
CA TRP A 28 -9.29 -9.91 11.24
C TRP A 28 -9.16 -11.09 10.28
N SER A 29 -9.08 -10.79 8.99
CA SER A 29 -8.81 -11.77 7.94
C SER A 29 -7.59 -11.34 7.13
N GLN A 30 -6.76 -12.29 6.71
CA GLN A 30 -5.63 -12.00 5.83
C GLN A 30 -6.12 -11.88 4.39
N VAL A 31 -5.73 -10.81 3.71
CA VAL A 31 -6.03 -10.57 2.30
C VAL A 31 -4.74 -10.75 1.49
N PRO A 32 -4.73 -11.55 0.40
CA PRO A 32 -3.55 -11.70 -0.44
C PRO A 32 -3.13 -10.38 -1.09
N SER A 33 -1.85 -10.03 -0.95
CA SER A 33 -1.24 -8.82 -1.54
C SER A 33 -0.57 -9.08 -2.89
N GLY A 34 -0.18 -10.33 -3.16
CA GLY A 34 0.60 -10.70 -4.34
C GLY A 34 2.11 -10.45 -4.23
N THR A 35 2.61 -10.03 -3.06
CA THR A 35 4.04 -9.83 -2.80
C THR A 35 4.47 -10.50 -1.49
N THR A 36 5.78 -10.69 -1.33
CA THR A 36 6.43 -11.12 -0.09
C THR A 36 7.32 -10.02 0.50
N HIS A 37 7.47 -8.87 -0.16
CA HIS A 37 8.26 -7.76 0.37
C HIS A 37 7.54 -7.10 1.56
N PRO A 38 8.27 -6.50 2.51
CA PRO A 38 7.65 -5.75 3.59
C PRO A 38 6.87 -4.55 3.05
N LEU A 39 5.66 -4.36 3.57
CA LEU A 39 4.82 -3.20 3.31
C LEU A 39 5.01 -2.16 4.42
N HIS A 40 5.26 -0.93 4.00
CA HIS A 40 5.71 0.17 4.84
C HIS A 40 4.55 1.08 5.24
N GLU A 41 3.63 1.43 4.33
CA GLU A 41 2.47 2.29 4.59
C GLU A 41 1.23 1.76 3.85
N ILE A 42 0.06 2.10 4.38
CA ILE A 42 -1.24 1.96 3.71
C ILE A 42 -2.04 3.26 3.84
N PHE A 43 -2.62 3.73 2.74
CA PHE A 43 -3.44 4.94 2.72
C PHE A 43 -4.51 4.83 1.63
N GLY A 44 -5.66 5.44 1.83
CA GLY A 44 -6.73 5.40 0.83
C GLY A 44 -7.73 6.53 0.96
N ARG A 45 -8.69 6.52 0.03
CA ARG A 45 -9.83 7.47 0.00
C ARG A 45 -11.14 6.85 0.46
N GLY A 46 -11.20 5.52 0.50
CA GLY A 46 -12.39 4.76 0.85
C GLY A 46 -12.11 3.25 0.88
N ALA A 47 -13.16 2.48 1.18
CA ALA A 47 -13.07 1.02 1.31
C ALA A 47 -12.72 0.29 0.00
N ASP A 48 -12.84 0.98 -1.14
CA ASP A 48 -12.62 0.48 -2.49
C ASP A 48 -11.45 1.17 -3.20
N ASP A 49 -10.70 2.03 -2.52
CA ASP A 49 -9.53 2.72 -3.06
C ASP A 49 -8.47 2.90 -1.99
N LEU A 50 -7.62 1.87 -1.87
CA LEU A 50 -6.50 1.81 -0.95
C LEU A 50 -5.21 1.57 -1.71
N TRP A 51 -4.15 2.15 -1.20
CA TRP A 51 -2.81 2.04 -1.72
C TRP A 51 -1.89 1.54 -0.62
N ALA A 52 -1.09 0.52 -0.93
CA ALA A 52 -0.04 0.04 -0.05
C ALA A 52 1.30 0.17 -0.76
N VAL A 53 2.29 0.64 -0.02
CA VAL A 53 3.65 0.81 -0.53
C VAL A 53 4.65 0.01 0.28
N GLY A 54 5.65 -0.51 -0.41
CA GLY A 54 6.71 -1.31 0.20
C GLY A 54 7.86 -1.54 -0.76
N GLY A 55 8.61 -2.59 -0.48
CA GLY A 55 9.70 -3.01 -1.33
C GLY A 55 10.80 -3.73 -0.56
N SER A 56 11.87 -4.08 -1.24
CA SER A 56 12.98 -4.82 -0.66
C SER A 56 14.28 -4.06 -0.87
N PHE A 57 14.99 -3.79 0.23
CA PHE A 57 16.33 -3.20 0.17
C PHE A 57 17.39 -4.19 -0.34
N LEU A 58 17.05 -5.46 -0.50
CA LEU A 58 17.97 -6.50 -0.97
C LEU A 58 18.08 -6.52 -2.49
N ASP A 59 16.96 -6.35 -3.19
CA ASP A 59 16.85 -6.35 -4.66
C ASP A 59 16.56 -4.94 -5.23
N GLY A 60 16.20 -3.99 -4.37
CA GLY A 60 15.85 -2.63 -4.75
C GLY A 60 14.43 -2.49 -5.31
N GLU A 61 13.60 -3.54 -5.24
CA GLU A 61 12.28 -3.53 -5.86
C GLU A 61 11.29 -2.63 -5.13
N ALA A 62 10.53 -1.86 -5.92
CA ALA A 62 9.43 -1.02 -5.46
C ALA A 62 8.12 -1.81 -5.49
N ASP A 63 7.39 -1.87 -4.38
CA ASP A 63 6.02 -2.40 -4.36
C ASP A 63 5.03 -1.24 -4.23
N LEU A 64 4.23 -1.04 -5.28
CA LEU A 64 3.03 -0.21 -5.25
C LEU A 64 1.83 -1.09 -5.52
N LEU A 65 0.92 -1.18 -4.55
CA LEU A 65 -0.28 -2.00 -4.64
C LEU A 65 -1.52 -1.11 -4.57
N HIS A 66 -2.53 -1.41 -5.39
CA HIS A 66 -3.84 -0.77 -5.40
C HIS A 66 -4.93 -1.79 -5.08
N TRP A 67 -5.80 -1.46 -4.14
CA TRP A 67 -7.02 -2.18 -3.82
C TRP A 67 -8.18 -1.54 -4.57
N ASP A 68 -8.91 -2.35 -5.33
CA ASP A 68 -10.03 -1.90 -6.16
C ASP A 68 -11.42 -2.23 -5.57
N GLY A 69 -11.49 -2.52 -4.27
CA GLY A 69 -12.70 -3.02 -3.60
C GLY A 69 -12.84 -4.54 -3.63
N SER A 70 -11.99 -5.25 -4.36
CA SER A 70 -12.06 -6.73 -4.47
C SER A 70 -10.73 -7.44 -4.34
N SER A 71 -9.65 -6.85 -4.84
CA SER A 71 -8.33 -7.47 -4.89
C SER A 71 -7.22 -6.43 -4.85
N TRP A 72 -6.08 -6.78 -4.25
CA TRP A 72 -4.86 -6.02 -4.38
C TRP A 72 -4.20 -6.34 -5.72
N ARG A 73 -3.82 -5.30 -6.48
CA ARG A 73 -3.08 -5.42 -7.73
C ARG A 73 -1.79 -4.62 -7.66
N ARG A 74 -0.72 -5.19 -8.18
CA ARG A 74 0.54 -4.45 -8.36
C ARG A 74 0.36 -3.42 -9.47
N VAL A 75 0.77 -2.19 -9.19
CA VAL A 75 0.87 -1.11 -10.18
C VAL A 75 2.33 -1.00 -10.59
N GLU A 76 2.59 -1.11 -11.89
CA GLU A 76 3.94 -0.97 -12.43
C GLU A 76 4.40 0.49 -12.32
N VAL A 77 5.65 0.67 -11.89
CA VAL A 77 6.27 1.98 -11.74
C VAL A 77 7.60 2.01 -12.49
N PRO A 78 8.01 3.16 -13.09
CA PRO A 78 9.21 3.25 -13.91
C PRO A 78 10.51 3.39 -13.10
N PHE A 79 10.48 3.07 -11.82
CA PHE A 79 11.59 3.24 -10.88
C PHE A 79 11.72 2.00 -9.98
N ASN A 80 12.94 1.74 -9.51
CA ASN A 80 13.23 0.59 -8.65
C ASN A 80 13.91 1.07 -7.37
N GLU A 81 13.09 1.47 -6.40
CA GLU A 81 13.52 1.70 -5.02
C GLU A 81 12.38 1.39 -4.04
N PRO A 82 12.66 0.84 -2.84
CA PRO A 82 11.63 0.61 -1.84
C PRO A 82 10.86 1.89 -1.50
N LEU A 83 9.53 1.79 -1.43
CA LEU A 83 8.64 2.92 -1.23
C LEU A 83 8.23 3.06 0.23
N GLY A 84 8.26 4.30 0.72
CA GLY A 84 8.05 4.61 2.13
C GLY A 84 6.69 5.19 2.45
N ARG A 85 6.15 6.05 1.58
CA ARG A 85 4.88 6.75 1.79
C ARG A 85 4.06 6.82 0.52
N VAL A 86 2.75 6.90 0.67
CA VAL A 86 1.74 7.09 -0.37
C VAL A 86 0.65 8.07 0.08
N ARG A 87 0.32 9.05 -0.74
CA ARG A 87 -0.79 9.99 -0.52
C ARG A 87 -1.63 10.07 -1.79
N THR A 88 -2.93 10.27 -1.61
CA THR A 88 -3.89 10.43 -2.70
C THR A 88 -4.58 11.78 -2.61
N SER A 89 -5.02 12.32 -3.74
CA SER A 89 -5.85 13.53 -3.80
C SER A 89 -7.31 13.19 -4.09
N PRO A 90 -8.23 14.15 -3.84
CA PRO A 90 -9.63 13.98 -4.19
C PRO A 90 -9.88 13.68 -5.69
N ASP A 91 -9.02 14.16 -6.58
CA ASP A 91 -9.09 13.95 -8.03
C ASP A 91 -8.43 12.65 -8.52
N GLY A 92 -7.75 11.91 -7.65
CA GLY A 92 -7.23 10.57 -7.93
C GLY A 92 -5.74 10.49 -8.24
N ASP A 93 -5.03 11.62 -8.19
CA ASP A 93 -3.58 11.62 -8.28
C ASP A 93 -2.99 10.87 -7.06
N VAL A 94 -1.91 10.13 -7.31
CA VAL A 94 -1.20 9.35 -6.30
C VAL A 94 0.25 9.81 -6.25
N TRP A 95 0.72 10.15 -5.04
CA TRP A 95 2.11 10.49 -4.79
C TRP A 95 2.76 9.46 -3.90
N VAL A 96 3.97 9.02 -4.26
CA VAL A 96 4.75 8.06 -3.47
C VAL A 96 6.17 8.57 -3.22
N THR A 97 6.73 8.25 -2.06
CA THR A 97 8.13 8.61 -1.74
C THR A 97 9.04 7.41 -1.74
N GLY A 98 10.20 7.53 -2.39
CA GLY A 98 11.28 6.55 -2.34
C GLY A 98 12.11 6.64 -1.06
N LEU A 99 12.55 5.50 -0.54
CA LEU A 99 13.34 5.43 0.71
C LEU A 99 14.84 5.58 0.49
N MET A 100 15.36 5.33 -0.72
CA MET A 100 16.80 5.36 -0.99
C MET A 100 17.27 6.75 -1.40
N ASN A 101 16.54 7.40 -2.31
CA ASN A 101 16.98 8.66 -2.90
C ASN A 101 16.19 9.90 -2.43
N SER A 102 15.34 9.73 -1.40
CA SER A 102 14.39 10.79 -0.96
C SER A 102 13.55 11.34 -2.13
N SER A 103 13.17 10.47 -3.05
CA SER A 103 12.42 10.80 -4.26
C SER A 103 10.94 11.04 -3.95
N LEU A 104 10.29 11.88 -4.77
CA LEU A 104 8.84 11.99 -4.85
C LEU A 104 8.40 11.65 -6.28
N PHE A 105 7.48 10.70 -6.41
CA PHE A 105 6.90 10.29 -7.67
C PHE A 105 5.40 10.64 -7.70
N HIS A 106 4.88 10.93 -8.89
CA HIS A 106 3.49 11.28 -9.14
C HIS A 106 2.94 10.38 -10.25
N LEU A 107 1.79 9.75 -9.97
CA LEU A 107 1.07 8.85 -10.85
C LEU A 107 -0.33 9.43 -11.09
N ARG A 108 -0.79 9.35 -12.34
CA ARG A 108 -2.12 9.76 -12.81
C ARG A 108 -2.89 8.55 -13.31
#